data_AF-A0A8H8N265-F1
#
_entry.id   AF-A0A8H8N265-F1
#
_cell.length_a   1.000
_cell.length_b   1.000
_cell.length_c   1.000
_cell.angle_alpha   90.00
_cell.angle_beta   90.00
_cell.angle_gamma   90.00
#
_symmetry.space_group_name_H-M   'P 1'
#
loop_
_entity.id
_entity.type
_entity.pdbx_description
1 polymer ?
#
loop_
_entity_poly.entity_id
_entity_poly.type
_entity_poly.pdbx_seq_one_letter_code
_entity_poly.pdbx_strand_id
1 'polypeptide(L)'
;MFAASVEEGGLGLSPRSIGLVLGLQGIVAGSIPIFSFAPVHKRFGTKKTFAFGMAGYILLFLSLPVMNVLARHDMRNAMWFVVGLHLLLSCTAFMSFSCVAVLITSSAPSRSSLGTLNGVSQTTISAIRAIGPATATSLFAFSMEKNVLGGWFVYAVLIGVNLVGLVATTWLKDEKRAH
;
A
#
# COMPACT_ATOMS: atom_id res chain seq x y z
N MET A 1 9.04 -8.42 -8.88
CA MET A 1 9.40 -8.94 -7.55
C MET A 1 8.91 -10.37 -7.30
N PHE A 2 7.61 -10.65 -7.11
CA PHE A 2 7.15 -12.02 -6.77
C PHE A 2 7.58 -13.11 -7.77
N ALA A 3 7.53 -12.79 -9.08
CA ALA A 3 7.92 -13.71 -10.15
C ALA A 3 9.41 -13.65 -10.53
N ALA A 4 10.10 -12.54 -10.24
CA ALA A 4 11.51 -12.38 -10.58
C ALA A 4 12.36 -13.39 -9.80
N SER A 5 13.49 -13.81 -10.35
CA SER A 5 14.35 -14.80 -9.69
C SER A 5 14.91 -14.23 -8.37
N VAL A 6 15.28 -15.13 -7.46
CA VAL A 6 15.83 -14.75 -6.15
C VAL A 6 17.16 -14.00 -6.29
N GLU A 7 17.95 -14.37 -7.31
CA GLU A 7 19.21 -13.73 -7.68
C GLU A 7 18.98 -12.27 -8.12
N GLU A 8 17.95 -12.03 -8.93
CA GLU A 8 17.53 -10.71 -9.41
C GLU A 8 16.68 -9.90 -8.39
N GLY A 9 16.73 -10.26 -7.10
CA GLY A 9 16.03 -9.51 -6.04
C GLY A 9 14.54 -9.82 -5.90
N GLY A 10 14.05 -10.87 -6.56
CA GLY A 10 12.68 -11.37 -6.48
C GLY A 10 12.49 -12.53 -5.49
N LEU A 11 11.37 -13.24 -5.60
CA LEU A 11 11.05 -14.40 -4.74
C LEU A 11 11.00 -15.73 -5.50
N GLY A 12 11.12 -15.73 -6.82
CA GLY A 12 11.07 -16.93 -7.65
C GLY A 12 9.81 -17.77 -7.47
N LEU A 13 8.67 -17.14 -7.11
CA LEU A 13 7.45 -17.89 -6.79
C LEU A 13 6.79 -18.43 -8.06
N SER A 14 6.24 -19.64 -7.96
CA SER A 14 5.45 -20.23 -9.03
C SER A 14 4.18 -19.40 -9.32
N PRO A 15 3.66 -19.39 -10.56
CA PRO A 15 2.40 -18.71 -10.88
C PRO A 15 1.22 -19.12 -9.98
N ARG A 16 1.16 -20.40 -9.57
CA ARG A 16 0.15 -20.91 -8.63
C ARG A 16 0.25 -20.25 -7.26
N SER A 17 1.48 -20.13 -6.73
CA SER A 17 1.74 -19.46 -5.45
C SER A 17 1.39 -17.99 -5.49
N ILE A 18 1.72 -17.31 -6.59
CA ILE A 18 1.36 -15.90 -6.81
C ILE A 18 -0.17 -15.74 -6.83
N GLY A 19 -0.87 -16.61 -7.57
CA GLY A 19 -2.33 -16.61 -7.62
C GLY A 19 -2.98 -16.80 -6.25
N LEU A 20 -2.45 -17.72 -5.42
CA LEU A 20 -2.93 -17.91 -4.05
C LEU A 20 -2.72 -16.67 -3.17
N VAL A 21 -1.53 -16.06 -3.22
CA VAL A 21 -1.22 -14.85 -2.46
C VAL A 21 -2.15 -13.70 -2.86
N LEU A 22 -2.35 -13.48 -4.17
CA LEU A 22 -3.24 -12.43 -4.67
C LEU A 22 -4.72 -12.71 -4.33
N GLY A 23 -5.16 -13.98 -4.41
CA GLY A 23 -6.51 -14.37 -4.01
C GLY A 23 -6.77 -14.13 -2.52
N LEU A 24 -5.85 -14.56 -1.66
CA LEU A 24 -5.91 -14.29 -0.22
C LEU A 24 -5.85 -12.80 0.08
N GLN A 25 -5.02 -12.05 -0.63
CA GLN A 25 -4.96 -10.60 -0.52
C GLN A 25 -6.31 -9.97 -0.83
N GLY A 26 -7.01 -10.41 -1.88
CA GLY A 26 -8.36 -9.93 -2.20
C GLY A 26 -9.38 -10.18 -1.08
N ILE A 27 -9.36 -11.37 -0.49
CA ILE A 27 -10.22 -11.72 0.65
C ILE A 27 -9.91 -10.82 1.86
N VAL A 28 -8.63 -10.63 2.17
CA VAL A 28 -8.14 -9.80 3.27
C VAL A 28 -8.50 -8.33 3.04
N ALA A 29 -8.31 -7.84 1.81
CA ALA A 29 -8.60 -6.48 1.38
C ALA A 29 -10.08 -6.10 1.48
N GLY A 30 -10.97 -7.05 1.17
CA GLY A 30 -12.42 -6.85 1.31
C GLY A 30 -12.89 -7.02 2.75
N SER A 31 -12.62 -8.19 3.32
CA SER A 31 -13.25 -8.60 4.58
C SER A 31 -12.80 -7.74 5.76
N ILE A 32 -11.48 -7.59 5.98
CA ILE A 32 -10.98 -6.97 7.21
C ILE A 32 -11.38 -5.49 7.30
N PRO A 33 -11.21 -4.65 6.26
CA PRO A 33 -11.70 -3.27 6.29
C PRO A 33 -13.21 -3.17 6.47
N ILE A 34 -14.02 -4.02 5.81
CA ILE A 34 -15.49 -3.97 5.96
C ILE A 34 -15.91 -4.13 7.43
N PHE A 35 -15.33 -5.09 8.15
CA PHE A 35 -15.68 -5.33 9.55
C PHE A 35 -14.97 -4.38 10.53
N SER A 36 -13.78 -3.89 10.19
CA SER A 36 -12.92 -3.17 11.13
C SER A 36 -12.92 -1.65 10.93
N PHE A 37 -13.32 -1.15 9.76
CA PHE A 37 -13.23 0.27 9.45
C PHE A 37 -14.13 1.12 10.36
N ALA A 38 -15.40 0.78 10.49
CA ALA A 38 -16.34 1.53 11.32
C ALA A 38 -15.89 1.69 12.80
N PRO A 39 -15.49 0.62 13.52
CA PRO A 39 -15.02 0.77 14.90
C PRO A 39 -13.70 1.56 15.00
N VAL A 40 -12.76 1.34 14.09
CA VAL A 40 -11.47 2.07 14.06
C VAL A 40 -11.72 3.56 13.77
N HIS A 41 -12.54 3.87 12.77
CA HIS A 41 -12.92 5.22 12.38
C HIS A 41 -13.64 5.96 13.51
N LYS A 42 -14.60 5.33 14.19
CA LYS A 42 -15.30 5.94 15.34
C LYS A 42 -14.33 6.25 16.49
N ARG A 43 -13.34 5.39 16.73
CA ARG A 43 -12.37 5.56 17.82
C ARG A 43 -11.28 6.60 17.52
N PHE A 44 -10.69 6.58 16.33
CA PHE A 44 -9.52 7.38 16.00
C PHE A 44 -9.80 8.55 15.06
N GLY A 45 -10.94 8.53 14.35
CA GLY A 45 -11.29 9.52 13.32
C GLY A 45 -10.55 9.29 11.99
N THR A 46 -10.99 10.01 10.96
CA THR A 46 -10.52 9.84 9.57
C THR A 46 -9.04 10.16 9.41
N LYS A 47 -8.58 11.30 9.93
CA LYS A 47 -7.19 11.77 9.76
C LYS A 47 -6.17 10.80 10.37
N LYS A 48 -6.37 10.39 11.62
CA LYS A 48 -5.44 9.47 12.32
C LYS A 48 -5.46 8.08 11.71
N THR A 49 -6.64 7.57 11.32
CA THR A 49 -6.76 6.27 10.64
C THR A 49 -6.05 6.29 9.30
N PHE A 50 -6.20 7.37 8.52
CA PHE A 50 -5.50 7.55 7.25
C PHE A 50 -3.98 7.61 7.42
N ALA A 51 -3.50 8.41 8.37
CA ALA A 51 -2.06 8.53 8.67
C ALA A 51 -1.47 7.20 9.16
N PHE A 52 -2.19 6.43 9.98
CA PHE A 52 -1.76 5.12 10.43
C PHE A 52 -1.62 4.13 9.27
N GLY A 53 -2.59 4.07 8.35
CA GLY A 53 -2.45 3.20 7.18
C GLY A 53 -1.37 3.67 6.20
N MET A 54 -1.14 4.98 6.08
CA MET A 54 0.01 5.53 5.34
C MET A 54 1.35 5.10 5.98
N ALA A 55 1.45 5.11 7.32
CA ALA A 55 2.62 4.57 8.01
C ALA A 55 2.78 3.05 7.78
N GLY A 56 1.67 2.31 7.70
CA GLY A 56 1.65 0.88 7.37
C GLY A 56 2.31 0.55 6.03
N TYR A 57 2.19 1.42 5.02
CA TYR A 57 2.88 1.24 3.73
C TYR A 57 4.41 1.20 3.86
N ILE A 58 5.00 1.87 4.86
CA ILE A 58 6.44 1.79 5.12
C ILE A 58 6.82 0.35 5.47
N LEU A 59 6.05 -0.28 6.36
CA LEU A 59 6.26 -1.67 6.76
C LEU A 59 6.03 -2.63 5.58
N LEU A 60 5.05 -2.35 4.72
CA LEU A 60 4.83 -3.12 3.50
C LEU A 60 6.05 -3.04 2.58
N PHE A 61 6.59 -1.85 2.30
CA PHE A 61 7.76 -1.71 1.44
C PHE A 61 9.01 -2.34 2.06
N LEU A 62 9.20 -2.26 3.38
CA LEU A 62 10.33 -2.91 4.08
C LEU A 62 10.22 -4.44 4.13
N SER A 63 9.01 -4.97 4.22
CA SER A 63 8.80 -6.42 4.23
C SER A 63 9.22 -7.07 2.91
N LEU A 64 9.17 -6.34 1.80
CA LEU A 64 9.51 -6.85 0.47
C LEU A 64 10.96 -7.35 0.41
N PRO A 65 11.99 -6.52 0.68
CA PRO A 65 13.34 -7.02 0.59
C PRO A 65 13.72 -7.95 1.76
N VAL A 66 13.04 -7.89 2.91
CA VAL A 66 13.14 -8.92 3.95
C VAL A 66 12.74 -10.29 3.40
N MET A 67 11.64 -10.37 2.63
CA MET A 67 11.25 -11.62 1.98
C MET A 67 12.32 -12.09 0.98
N ASN A 68 12.95 -11.19 0.22
CA ASN A 68 14.03 -11.55 -0.70
C ASN A 68 15.27 -12.10 0.04
N VAL A 69 15.69 -11.47 1.15
CA VAL A 69 16.81 -11.97 1.97
C VAL A 69 16.53 -13.36 2.52
N LEU A 70 15.32 -13.58 3.05
CA LEU A 70 14.91 -14.90 3.55
C LEU A 70 14.89 -15.95 2.43
N ALA A 71 14.45 -15.57 1.22
CA ALA A 71 14.50 -16.45 0.05
C ALA A 71 15.94 -16.77 -0.37
N ARG A 72 16.87 -15.80 -0.31
CA ARG A 72 18.30 -16.00 -0.61
C ARG A 72 19.01 -16.96 0.35
N HIS A 73 18.57 -17.02 1.61
CA HIS A 73 19.10 -17.93 2.62
C HIS A 73 18.35 -19.28 2.69
N ASP A 74 17.51 -19.59 1.70
CA ASP A 74 16.66 -20.80 1.66
C ASP A 74 15.75 -20.96 2.90
N MET A 75 15.43 -19.85 3.57
CA MET A 75 14.59 -19.82 4.78
C MET A 75 13.11 -19.78 4.41
N ARG A 76 12.64 -20.78 3.66
CA ARG A 76 11.31 -20.80 3.05
C ARG A 76 10.15 -20.62 4.04
N ASN A 77 10.22 -21.24 5.21
CA ASN A 77 9.17 -21.12 6.24
C ASN A 77 9.09 -19.68 6.79
N ALA A 78 10.24 -19.05 7.07
CA ALA A 78 10.29 -17.67 7.54
C ALA A 78 9.80 -16.70 6.45
N MET A 79 10.17 -16.94 5.19
CA MET A 79 9.67 -16.14 4.06
C MET A 79 8.14 -16.20 3.97
N TRP A 80 7.53 -17.39 4.04
CA TRP A 80 6.06 -17.54 4.03
C TRP A 80 5.38 -16.92 5.24
N PHE A 81 6.01 -16.97 6.41
CA PHE A 81 5.54 -16.24 7.58
C PHE A 81 5.49 -14.72 7.31
N VAL A 82 6.55 -14.15 6.72
CA VAL A 82 6.58 -12.74 6.34
C VAL A 82 5.57 -12.41 5.24
N VAL A 83 5.31 -13.31 4.28
CA VAL A 83 4.22 -13.15 3.31
C VAL A 83 2.86 -13.06 4.02
N GLY A 84 2.60 -13.95 4.98
CA GLY A 84 1.37 -13.91 5.79
C GLY A 84 1.24 -12.59 6.56
N LEU A 85 2.33 -12.13 7.19
CA LEU A 85 2.36 -10.84 7.89
C LEU A 85 2.16 -9.67 6.92
N HIS A 86 2.75 -9.71 5.72
CA HIS A 86 2.57 -8.70 4.68
C HIS A 86 1.10 -8.58 4.28
N LEU A 87 0.41 -9.71 4.10
CA LEU A 87 -1.03 -9.72 3.81
C LEU A 87 -1.83 -9.06 4.93
N LEU A 88 -1.54 -9.39 6.20
CA LEU A 88 -2.22 -8.76 7.34
C LEU A 88 -1.93 -7.26 7.45
N LEU A 89 -0.68 -6.85 7.23
CA LEU A 89 -0.30 -5.44 7.22
C LEU A 89 -1.00 -4.66 6.11
N SER A 90 -1.29 -5.31 4.98
CA SER A 90 -1.99 -4.67 3.85
C SER A 90 -3.41 -4.20 4.22
N CYS A 91 -4.02 -4.76 5.26
CA CYS A 91 -5.30 -4.26 5.79
C CYS A 91 -5.24 -2.78 6.16
N THR A 92 -4.14 -2.33 6.73
CA THR A 92 -3.95 -0.92 7.13
C THR A 92 -3.96 0.01 5.91
N ALA A 93 -3.33 -0.43 4.82
CA ALA A 93 -3.35 0.26 3.55
C ALA A 93 -4.76 0.36 2.94
N PHE A 94 -5.56 -0.71 3.03
CA PHE A 94 -6.96 -0.68 2.56
C PHE A 94 -7.85 0.23 3.42
N MET A 95 -7.62 0.30 4.74
CA MET A 95 -8.32 1.26 5.60
C MET A 95 -8.06 2.71 5.19
N SER A 96 -6.82 3.04 4.79
CA SER A 96 -6.52 4.38 4.26
C SER A 96 -7.35 4.69 3.02
N PHE A 97 -7.60 3.72 2.14
CA PHE A 97 -8.45 3.92 0.96
C PHE A 97 -9.90 4.26 1.35
N SER A 98 -10.44 3.59 2.37
CA SER A 98 -11.76 3.92 2.93
C SER A 98 -11.79 5.33 3.52
N CYS A 99 -10.73 5.78 4.20
CA CYS A 99 -10.62 7.15 4.71
C CYS A 99 -10.63 8.19 3.59
N VAL A 100 -10.01 7.93 2.43
CA VAL A 100 -10.01 8.85 1.29
C VAL A 100 -11.43 9.13 0.82
N ALA A 101 -12.30 8.12 0.75
CA ALA A 101 -13.70 8.30 0.37
C ALA A 101 -14.46 9.21 1.36
N VAL A 102 -14.20 9.06 2.66
CA VAL A 102 -14.78 9.91 3.71
C VAL A 102 -14.26 11.35 3.61
N LEU A 103 -12.95 11.54 3.39
CA LEU A 103 -12.34 12.87 3.21
C LEU A 103 -12.89 13.61 1.98
N ILE A 104 -13.07 12.91 0.86
CA ILE A 104 -13.67 13.48 -0.36
C ILE A 104 -15.10 13.93 -0.06
N THR A 105 -15.88 13.08 0.62
CA THR A 105 -17.28 13.38 0.93
C THR A 105 -17.43 14.55 1.89
N SER A 106 -16.60 14.60 2.95
CA SER A 106 -16.61 15.68 3.95
C SER A 106 -16.02 17.00 3.44
N SER A 107 -15.19 16.96 2.39
CA SER A 107 -14.63 18.16 1.75
C SER A 107 -15.58 18.82 0.75
N ALA A 108 -16.70 18.18 0.41
CA ALA A 108 -17.64 18.72 -0.56
C ALA A 108 -18.48 19.86 0.04
N PRO A 109 -18.48 21.06 -0.58
CA PRO A 109 -19.26 22.19 -0.08
C PRO A 109 -20.78 22.03 -0.28
N SER A 110 -21.18 21.15 -1.20
CA SER A 110 -22.59 20.83 -1.46
C SER A 110 -22.74 19.43 -2.04
N ARG A 111 -23.96 18.86 -2.00
CA ARG A 111 -24.26 17.57 -2.64
C ARG A 111 -24.04 17.58 -4.16
N SER A 112 -24.24 18.72 -4.81
CA SER A 112 -23.99 18.89 -6.25
C SER A 112 -22.49 18.79 -6.58
N SER A 113 -21.62 19.25 -5.67
CA SER A 113 -20.16 19.21 -5.85
C SER A 113 -19.53 17.83 -5.59
N LEU A 114 -20.24 16.93 -4.90
CA LEU A 114 -19.73 15.59 -4.55
C LEU A 114 -19.32 14.78 -5.78
N GLY A 115 -20.15 14.78 -6.83
CA GLY A 115 -19.88 14.05 -8.07
C GLY A 115 -18.60 14.55 -8.75
N THR A 116 -18.41 15.87 -8.79
CA THR A 116 -17.21 16.51 -9.37
C THR A 116 -15.96 16.16 -8.57
N LEU A 117 -16.00 16.27 -7.23
CA LEU A 117 -14.84 15.94 -6.38
C LEU A 117 -14.47 14.46 -6.47
N ASN A 118 -15.46 13.56 -6.50
CA ASN A 118 -15.21 12.13 -6.69
C ASN A 118 -14.62 11.87 -8.08
N GLY A 119 -15.19 12.46 -9.13
CA GLY A 119 -14.71 12.37 -10.50
C GLY A 119 -13.24 12.77 -10.62
N VAL A 120 -12.87 13.97 -10.16
CA VAL A 120 -11.47 14.44 -10.15
C VAL A 120 -10.57 13.47 -9.38
N SER A 121 -10.99 13.03 -8.19
CA SER A 121 -10.21 12.11 -7.37
C SER A 121 -9.97 10.76 -8.07
N GLN A 122 -11.01 10.19 -8.69
CA GLN A 122 -10.91 8.91 -9.40
C GLN A 122 -10.12 9.04 -10.70
N THR A 123 -10.21 10.17 -11.41
CA THR A 123 -9.35 10.46 -12.56
C THR A 123 -7.89 10.49 -12.14
N THR A 124 -7.55 11.18 -11.05
CA THR A 124 -6.18 11.20 -10.51
C THR A 124 -5.71 9.79 -10.11
N ILE A 125 -6.53 9.03 -9.39
CA ILE A 125 -6.22 7.64 -9.02
C ILE A 125 -5.98 6.79 -10.25
N SER A 126 -6.82 6.93 -11.29
CA SER A 126 -6.71 6.14 -12.52
C SER A 126 -5.44 6.47 -13.29
N ALA A 127 -5.06 7.75 -13.38
CA ALA A 127 -3.80 8.16 -13.99
C ALA A 127 -2.60 7.54 -13.27
N ILE A 128 -2.58 7.59 -11.94
CA ILE A 128 -1.51 6.95 -11.14
C ILE A 128 -1.52 5.43 -11.29
N ARG A 129 -2.69 4.78 -11.34
CA ARG A 129 -2.79 3.32 -11.58
C ARG A 129 -2.30 2.91 -12.97
N ALA A 130 -2.43 3.78 -13.97
CA ALA A 130 -1.93 3.52 -15.31
C ALA A 130 -0.40 3.56 -15.37
N ILE A 131 0.23 4.57 -14.77
CA ILE A 131 1.69 4.76 -14.85
C ILE A 131 2.48 4.05 -13.74
N GLY A 132 1.86 3.87 -12.57
CA GLY A 132 2.51 3.39 -11.35
C GLY A 132 3.21 2.03 -11.51
N PRO A 133 2.54 0.99 -12.06
CA PRO A 133 3.16 -0.31 -12.26
C PRO A 133 4.39 -0.27 -13.17
N ALA A 134 4.32 0.50 -14.26
CA ALA A 134 5.44 0.66 -15.18
C ALA A 134 6.62 1.36 -14.47
N THR A 135 6.38 2.50 -13.82
CA THR A 135 7.41 3.24 -13.09
C THR A 135 8.06 2.40 -11.99
N ALA A 136 7.26 1.70 -11.17
CA ALA A 136 7.79 0.86 -10.10
C ALA A 136 8.61 -0.33 -10.64
N THR A 137 8.17 -0.93 -11.75
CA THR A 137 8.88 -2.05 -12.39
C THR A 137 10.20 -1.59 -13.02
N SER A 138 10.19 -0.47 -13.74
CA SER A 138 11.42 0.13 -14.30
C SER A 138 12.40 0.54 -13.21
N LEU A 139 11.91 1.12 -12.11
CA LEU A 139 12.75 1.49 -10.97
C LEU A 139 13.33 0.25 -10.26
N PHE A 140 12.55 -0.82 -10.12
CA PHE A 140 13.03 -2.10 -9.59
C PHE A 140 14.15 -2.68 -10.49
N ALA A 141 13.93 -2.74 -11.79
CA ALA A 141 14.92 -3.23 -12.75
C ALA A 141 16.20 -2.38 -12.72
N PHE A 142 16.07 -1.06 -12.73
CA PHE A 142 17.21 -0.14 -12.62
C PHE A 142 17.99 -0.32 -11.31
N SER A 143 17.28 -0.45 -10.19
CA SER A 143 17.86 -0.69 -8.86
C SER A 143 18.73 -1.95 -8.85
N MET A 144 18.23 -3.03 -9.46
CA MET A 144 18.93 -4.31 -9.54
C MET A 144 20.09 -4.30 -10.55
N GLU A 145 19.89 -3.77 -11.76
CA GLU A 145 20.90 -3.77 -12.84
C GLU A 145 22.11 -2.91 -12.48
N LYS A 146 21.87 -1.71 -11.95
CA LYS A 146 22.94 -0.80 -11.54
C LYS A 146 23.44 -1.07 -10.11
N ASN A 147 22.84 -2.06 -9.43
CA ASN A 147 23.15 -2.44 -8.05
C ASN A 147 23.15 -1.23 -7.09
N VAL A 148 22.25 -0.27 -7.30
CA VAL A 148 22.19 0.96 -6.52
C VAL A 148 21.71 0.62 -5.12
N LEU A 149 22.47 1.02 -4.10
CA LEU A 149 22.25 0.63 -2.70
C LEU A 149 22.12 -0.89 -2.54
N GLY A 150 22.94 -1.68 -3.23
CA GLY A 150 22.90 -3.14 -3.13
C GLY A 150 21.68 -3.80 -3.79
N GLY A 151 20.96 -3.07 -4.65
CA GLY A 151 19.67 -3.47 -5.22
C GLY A 151 18.45 -2.94 -4.47
N TRP A 152 18.63 -2.20 -3.38
CA TRP A 152 17.55 -1.77 -2.49
C TRP A 152 17.02 -0.36 -2.77
N PHE A 153 17.60 0.34 -3.76
CA PHE A 153 17.25 1.72 -4.10
C PHE A 153 15.77 1.92 -4.39
N VAL A 154 15.12 0.98 -5.09
CA VAL A 154 13.66 1.02 -5.35
C VAL A 154 12.85 1.15 -4.06
N TYR A 155 13.21 0.42 -3.00
CA TYR A 155 12.48 0.46 -1.73
C TYR A 155 12.71 1.78 -1.00
N ALA A 156 13.92 2.33 -1.06
CA ALA A 156 14.23 3.65 -0.49
C ALA A 156 13.38 4.75 -1.15
N VAL A 157 13.25 4.72 -2.49
CA VAL A 157 12.41 5.68 -3.22
C VAL A 157 10.92 5.52 -2.86
N LEU A 158 10.41 4.28 -2.84
CA LEU A 158 9.00 4.02 -2.47
C LEU A 158 8.69 4.49 -1.05
N ILE A 159 9.60 4.23 -0.10
CA ILE A 159 9.48 4.71 1.29
C ILE A 159 9.55 6.25 1.31
N GLY A 160 10.46 6.87 0.56
CA GLY A 160 10.58 8.32 0.47
C GLY A 160 9.30 8.99 -0.04
N VAL A 161 8.73 8.49 -1.13
CA VAL A 161 7.44 8.96 -1.67
C VAL A 161 6.33 8.79 -0.64
N ASN A 162 6.30 7.65 0.06
CA ASN A 162 5.30 7.40 1.10
C ASN A 162 5.47 8.32 2.32
N LEU A 163 6.70 8.65 2.72
CA LEU A 163 6.98 9.61 3.78
C LEU A 163 6.51 11.02 3.41
N VAL A 164 6.72 11.45 2.15
CA VAL A 164 6.16 12.72 1.65
C VAL A 164 4.63 12.70 1.74
N GLY A 165 3.99 11.60 1.34
CA GLY A 165 2.54 11.41 1.50
C GLY A 165 2.10 11.45 2.97
N LEU A 166 2.87 10.82 3.86
CA LEU A 166 2.62 10.81 5.30
C LEU A 166 2.70 12.23 5.88
N VAL A 167 3.71 13.02 5.49
CA VAL A 167 3.83 14.43 5.87
C VAL A 167 2.66 15.25 5.31
N ALA A 168 2.25 15.01 4.07
CA ALA A 168 1.09 15.68 3.48
C ALA A 168 -0.21 15.41 4.26
N THR A 169 -0.34 14.26 4.95
CA THR A 169 -1.50 14.00 5.81
C THR A 169 -1.64 15.00 6.97
N THR A 170 -0.54 15.64 7.39
CA THR A 170 -0.59 16.64 8.46
C THR A 170 -1.40 17.87 8.06
N TRP A 171 -1.45 18.18 6.76
CA TRP A 171 -2.22 19.29 6.18
C TRP A 171 -3.72 19.01 6.08
N LEU A 172 -4.16 17.76 6.28
CA LEU A 172 -5.58 17.43 6.31
C LEU A 172 -6.24 18.10 7.52
N LYS A 173 -7.38 18.74 7.29
CA LYS A 173 -8.23 19.25 8.36
C LYS A 173 -9.00 18.10 8.98
N ASP A 174 -9.22 18.17 10.29
CA ASP A 174 -10.07 17.19 10.95
C ASP A 174 -11.50 17.34 10.44
N GLU A 175 -12.12 16.21 10.15
CA GLU A 175 -13.53 16.15 9.80
C GLU A 175 -14.33 16.66 11.00
N LYS A 176 -15.11 17.73 10.81
CA LYS A 176 -16.04 18.20 11.85
C LYS A 176 -17.06 17.08 12.06
N ARG A 177 -16.97 16.39 13.20
CA ARG A 177 -18.00 15.42 13.61
C ARG A 177 -19.34 16.15 13.62
N ALA A 178 -20.21 15.84 12.67
CA ALA A 178 -21.61 16.21 12.77
C ALA A 178 -22.15 15.46 14.00
N HIS A 179 -22.35 16.21 15.08
CA HIS A 179 -23.06 15.76 16.27
C HIS A 179 -24.55 15.72 15.98
#